data_AF-M4DBM0-F1
#
_entry.id   AF-M4DBM0-F1
#
_cell.length_a   1.000
_cell.length_b   1.000
_cell.length_c   1.000
_cell.angle_alpha   90.00
_cell.angle_beta   90.00
_cell.angle_gamma   90.00
#
_symmetry.space_group_name_H-M   'P 1'
#
loop_
_entity.id
_entity.type
_entity.pdbx_description
1 polymer ?
#
loop_
_entity_poly.entity_id
_entity_poly.type
_entity_poly.pdbx_seq_one_letter_code
_entity_poly.pdbx_strand_id
1 'polypeptide(L)'
;MLRLLTLSLALIALINSSNIPITTATPPGINQNDKKFVQTACNSTPYPTMCYYSLSSAYSSTIKSDPIKLCLTSLNVNLKSAKSASSIVSSLLKKVAFSPEVPNILKGCLKEMKDTADELKQVFAEIIRALIQGRKNLKGGD
;
A
#
# COMPACT_ATOMS: atom_id res chain seq x y z
N MET A 1 8.83 30.09 -35.37
CA MET A 1 7.78 29.08 -35.67
C MET A 1 8.32 27.93 -36.52
N LEU A 2 8.77 28.15 -37.77
CA LEU A 2 9.21 27.06 -38.66
C LEU A 2 10.40 26.24 -38.14
N ARG A 3 11.39 26.88 -37.49
CA ARG A 3 12.54 26.17 -36.86
C ARG A 3 12.17 25.30 -35.66
N LEU A 4 11.08 25.64 -34.95
CA LEU A 4 10.56 24.83 -33.84
C LEU A 4 9.83 23.60 -34.37
N LEU A 5 9.12 23.74 -35.50
CA LEU A 5 8.46 22.63 -36.19
C LEU A 5 9.46 21.60 -36.73
N THR A 6 10.60 22.07 -37.28
CA THR A 6 11.64 21.17 -37.78
C THR A 6 12.35 20.40 -36.66
N LEU A 7 12.56 21.03 -35.49
CA LEU A 7 13.14 20.35 -34.33
C LEU A 7 12.21 19.25 -33.79
N SER A 8 10.91 19.53 -33.76
CA SER A 8 9.92 18.57 -33.26
C SER A 8 9.77 17.36 -34.19
N LEU A 9 9.78 17.56 -35.52
CA LEU A 9 9.79 16.44 -36.48
C LEU A 9 11.07 15.59 -36.39
N ALA A 10 12.23 16.22 -36.21
CA ALA A 10 13.52 15.50 -36.07
C ALA A 10 13.55 14.63 -34.81
N LEU A 11 13.01 15.13 -33.69
CA LEU A 11 12.93 14.38 -32.43
C LEU A 11 12.05 13.13 -32.56
N ILE A 12 10.92 13.23 -33.27
CA ILE A 12 10.01 12.09 -33.50
C ILE A 12 10.68 11.01 -34.35
N ALA A 13 11.47 11.40 -35.35
CA ALA A 13 12.22 10.45 -36.19
C ALA A 13 13.28 9.66 -35.39
N LEU A 14 13.97 10.32 -34.46
CA LEU A 14 14.97 9.69 -33.58
C LEU A 14 14.36 8.63 -32.63
N ILE A 15 13.13 8.85 -32.16
CA ILE A 15 12.43 7.90 -31.27
C ILE A 15 12.05 6.61 -32.03
N ASN A 16 11.69 6.72 -33.31
CA ASN A 16 11.25 5.58 -34.12
C ASN A 16 12.39 4.73 -34.70
N SER A 17 13.63 5.23 -34.71
CA SER A 17 14.82 4.47 -35.18
C SER A 17 15.48 3.61 -34.10
N SER A 18 15.04 3.71 -32.86
CA SER A 18 15.60 2.94 -31.75
C SER A 18 14.93 1.55 -31.65
N ASN A 19 15.34 0.61 -32.51
CA ASN A 19 15.12 -0.81 -32.25
C ASN A 19 16.07 -1.26 -31.13
N ILE A 20 15.74 -0.90 -29.89
CA ILE A 20 16.37 -1.49 -28.72
C ILE A 20 15.73 -2.87 -28.55
N PRO A 21 16.46 -3.98 -28.71
CA PRO A 21 15.95 -5.28 -28.30
C PRO A 21 15.67 -5.19 -26.80
N ILE A 22 14.39 -5.13 -26.44
CA ILE A 22 13.95 -5.27 -25.06
C ILE A 22 14.20 -6.73 -24.71
N THR A 23 15.38 -7.04 -24.18
CA THR A 23 15.56 -8.24 -23.39
C THR A 23 14.68 -8.06 -22.17
N THR A 24 13.48 -8.64 -22.20
CA THR A 24 12.61 -8.73 -21.02
C THR A 24 13.29 -9.67 -20.03
N ALA A 25 14.28 -9.18 -19.29
CA ALA A 25 14.56 -9.71 -17.98
C ALA A 25 13.33 -9.35 -17.14
N THR A 26 12.33 -10.24 -17.12
CA THR A 26 11.21 -10.16 -16.20
C THR A 26 11.80 -9.93 -14.81
N PRO A 27 11.61 -8.74 -14.19
CA PRO A 27 11.92 -8.57 -12.77
C PRO A 27 11.18 -9.68 -12.06
N PRO A 28 11.79 -10.47 -11.14
CA PRO A 28 11.23 -11.74 -10.64
C PRO A 28 9.71 -11.69 -10.59
N GLY A 29 9.11 -12.33 -11.61
CA GLY A 29 7.84 -11.91 -12.20
C GLY A 29 6.77 -11.77 -11.15
N ILE A 30 6.15 -10.60 -11.07
CA ILE A 30 4.87 -10.48 -10.37
C ILE A 30 3.94 -11.50 -11.02
N ASN A 31 3.63 -12.56 -10.28
CA ASN A 31 2.78 -13.63 -10.78
C ASN A 31 1.38 -13.06 -11.01
N GLN A 32 0.85 -13.23 -12.22
CA GLN A 32 -0.49 -12.77 -12.58
C GLN A 32 -1.57 -13.42 -11.69
N ASN A 33 -1.33 -14.63 -11.19
CA ASN A 33 -2.19 -15.30 -10.23
C ASN A 33 -2.21 -14.58 -8.88
N ASP A 34 -1.08 -14.02 -8.42
CA ASP A 34 -1.03 -13.29 -7.15
C ASP A 34 -1.80 -11.97 -7.23
N LYS A 35 -1.71 -11.26 -8.37
CA LYS A 35 -2.54 -10.07 -8.62
C LYS A 35 -4.03 -10.43 -8.68
N LYS A 36 -4.37 -11.55 -9.33
CA LYS A 36 -5.76 -12.03 -9.41
C LYS A 36 -6.30 -12.40 -8.02
N PHE A 37 -5.49 -13.05 -7.18
CA PHE A 37 -5.85 -13.34 -5.80
C PHE A 37 -6.14 -12.06 -5.00
N VAL A 38 -5.25 -11.06 -5.10
CA VAL A 38 -5.46 -9.73 -4.47
C VAL A 38 -6.74 -9.08 -5.00
N GLN A 39 -7.00 -9.12 -6.31
CA GLN A 39 -8.23 -8.57 -6.90
C GLN A 39 -9.48 -9.24 -6.32
N THR A 40 -9.51 -10.57 -6.26
CA THR A 40 -10.64 -11.32 -5.70
C THR A 40 -10.91 -10.92 -4.26
N ALA A 41 -9.85 -10.81 -3.44
CA ALA A 41 -10.01 -10.39 -2.05
C ALA A 41 -10.46 -8.93 -1.93
N CYS A 42 -9.96 -8.03 -2.77
CA CYS A 42 -10.37 -6.62 -2.73
C CYS A 42 -11.82 -6.39 -3.17
N ASN A 43 -12.36 -7.25 -4.03
CA ASN A 43 -13.76 -7.18 -4.47
C ASN A 43 -14.78 -7.36 -3.34
N SER A 44 -14.40 -7.98 -2.21
CA SER A 44 -15.28 -8.10 -1.04
C SER A 44 -15.19 -6.91 -0.09
N THR A 45 -14.33 -5.92 -0.37
CA THR A 45 -14.18 -4.73 0.46
C THR A 45 -15.12 -3.61 0.00
N PRO A 46 -15.49 -2.65 0.87
CA PRO A 46 -16.27 -1.47 0.47
C PRO A 46 -15.57 -0.54 -0.53
N TYR A 47 -14.24 -0.63 -0.64
CA TYR A 47 -13.42 0.19 -1.53
C TYR A 47 -12.52 -0.66 -2.44
N PRO A 48 -13.09 -1.47 -3.37
CA PRO A 48 -12.33 -2.46 -4.13
C PRO A 48 -11.16 -1.88 -4.92
N THR A 49 -11.39 -0.77 -5.61
CA THR A 49 -10.38 -0.10 -6.43
C THR A 49 -9.19 0.37 -5.58
N MET A 50 -9.47 1.00 -4.44
CA MET A 50 -8.42 1.51 -3.55
C MET A 50 -7.65 0.38 -2.86
N CYS A 51 -8.34 -0.69 -2.45
CA CYS A 51 -7.71 -1.90 -1.95
C CYS A 51 -6.76 -2.50 -2.99
N TYR A 52 -7.22 -2.68 -4.23
CA TYR A 52 -6.42 -3.30 -5.28
C TYR A 52 -5.17 -2.48 -5.59
N TYR A 53 -5.30 -1.16 -5.76
CA TYR A 53 -4.14 -0.30 -6.01
C TYR A 53 -3.14 -0.31 -4.85
N SER A 54 -3.64 -0.34 -3.62
CA SER A 54 -2.79 -0.33 -2.41
C SER A 54 -1.98 -1.62 -2.26
N LEU A 55 -2.47 -2.76 -2.76
CA LEU A 55 -1.86 -4.08 -2.55
C LEU A 55 -1.19 -4.66 -3.80
N SER A 56 -1.78 -4.49 -4.98
CA SER A 56 -1.41 -5.24 -6.18
C SER A 56 0.00 -4.97 -6.67
N SER A 57 0.41 -3.70 -6.80
CA SER A 57 1.73 -3.40 -7.39
C SER A 57 2.88 -3.64 -6.42
N ALA A 58 2.70 -3.28 -5.15
CA ALA A 58 3.79 -3.27 -4.17
C ALA A 58 3.90 -4.58 -3.37
N TYR A 59 2.80 -5.35 -3.25
CA TYR A 59 2.73 -6.43 -2.27
C TYR A 59 2.24 -7.77 -2.82
N SER A 60 1.77 -7.87 -4.07
CA SER A 60 1.25 -9.15 -4.59
C SER A 60 2.29 -10.28 -4.51
N SER A 61 3.56 -10.00 -4.79
CA SER A 61 4.68 -10.96 -4.67
C SER A 61 5.06 -11.32 -3.23
N THR A 62 4.66 -10.50 -2.25
CA THR A 62 4.77 -10.82 -0.82
C THR A 62 3.59 -11.68 -0.38
N ILE A 63 2.39 -11.36 -0.88
CA ILE A 63 1.14 -12.05 -0.56
C ILE A 63 1.15 -13.47 -1.11
N LYS A 64 1.63 -13.71 -2.34
CA LYS A 64 1.76 -15.05 -2.94
C LYS A 64 0.52 -15.95 -2.82
N SER A 65 -0.65 -15.37 -3.06
CA SER A 65 -1.94 -16.07 -2.94
C SER A 65 -2.20 -16.72 -1.57
N ASP A 66 -1.56 -16.23 -0.52
CA ASP A 66 -1.68 -16.72 0.86
C ASP A 66 -2.61 -15.77 1.66
N PRO A 67 -3.74 -16.26 2.19
CA PRO A 67 -4.71 -15.42 2.90
C PRO A 67 -4.17 -14.85 4.21
N ILE A 68 -3.25 -15.55 4.89
CA ILE A 68 -2.62 -15.04 6.11
C ILE A 68 -1.65 -13.91 5.75
N LYS A 69 -0.84 -14.09 4.70
CA LYS A 69 0.04 -13.01 4.23
C LYS A 69 -0.74 -11.81 3.72
N LEU A 70 -1.87 -12.03 3.05
CA LEU A 70 -2.78 -10.95 2.65
C LEU A 70 -3.27 -10.15 3.86
N CYS A 71 -3.76 -10.85 4.90
CA CYS A 71 -4.24 -10.23 6.13
C CYS A 71 -3.14 -9.39 6.80
N LEU A 72 -1.98 -9.99 7.07
CA LEU A 72 -0.86 -9.33 7.75
C LEU A 72 -0.28 -8.16 6.92
N THR A 73 -0.22 -8.31 5.60
CA THR A 73 0.20 -7.24 4.68
C THR A 73 -0.78 -6.08 4.72
N SER A 74 -2.08 -6.35 4.66
CA SER A 74 -3.14 -5.32 4.70
C SER A 74 -3.11 -4.56 6.02
N LEU A 75 -2.93 -5.25 7.14
CA LEU A 75 -2.74 -4.61 8.46
C LEU A 75 -1.52 -3.70 8.48
N ASN A 76 -0.39 -4.13 7.91
CA ASN A 76 0.82 -3.31 7.84
C ASN A 76 0.64 -2.09 6.94
N VAL A 77 -0.07 -2.21 5.81
CA VAL A 77 -0.42 -1.08 4.94
C VAL A 77 -1.29 -0.07 5.71
N ASN A 78 -2.33 -0.52 6.41
CA ASN A 78 -3.18 0.35 7.23
C ASN A 78 -2.38 1.01 8.37
N LEU A 79 -1.46 0.29 9.01
CA LEU A 79 -0.59 0.85 10.05
C LEU A 79 0.31 1.96 9.50
N LYS A 80 0.88 1.78 8.30
CA LYS A 80 1.66 2.82 7.62
C LYS A 80 0.79 4.04 7.30
N SER A 81 -0.43 3.83 6.82
CA SER A 81 -1.38 4.91 6.54
C SER A 81 -1.77 5.69 7.80
N ALA A 82 -2.09 5.01 8.91
CA ALA A 82 -2.42 5.66 10.19
C ALA A 82 -1.24 6.48 10.74
N LYS A 83 -0.01 5.96 10.64
CA LYS A 83 1.21 6.71 11.01
C LYS A 83 1.45 7.92 10.10
N SER A 84 1.23 7.77 8.79
CA SER A 84 1.35 8.86 7.83
C SER A 84 0.33 9.97 8.11
N ALA A 85 -0.94 9.60 8.32
CA ALA A 85 -1.99 10.52 8.71
C ALA A 85 -1.67 11.26 10.01
N SER A 86 -1.20 10.54 11.04
CA SER A 86 -0.73 11.15 12.29
C SER A 86 0.37 12.19 12.06
N SER A 87 1.33 11.90 11.16
CA SER A 87 2.42 12.82 10.83
C SER A 87 1.92 14.07 10.09
N ILE A 88 1.00 13.89 9.14
CA ILE A 88 0.36 14.99 8.39
C ILE A 88 -0.40 15.90 9.36
N VAL A 89 -1.26 15.34 10.22
CA VAL A 89 -2.06 16.11 11.19
C VAL A 89 -1.17 16.82 12.20
N SER A 90 -0.11 16.17 12.70
CA SER A 90 0.88 16.81 13.56
C SER A 90 1.57 18.01 12.88
N SER A 91 1.89 17.86 11.58
CA SER A 91 2.49 18.95 10.79
C SER A 91 1.51 20.10 10.55
N LEU A 92 0.23 19.82 10.35
CA LEU A 92 -0.82 20.84 10.24
C LEU A 92 -1.00 21.59 11.56
N LEU A 93 -1.02 20.87 12.69
CA LEU A 93 -1.17 21.47 14.02
C LEU A 93 -0.07 22.51 14.32
N LYS A 94 1.16 22.28 13.83
CA LYS A 94 2.29 23.22 13.97
C LYS A 94 2.16 24.48 13.09
N LYS A 95 1.38 24.41 12.01
CA LYS A 95 1.24 25.49 11.01
C LYS A 95 -0.03 26.33 11.18
N VAL A 96 -0.98 25.88 11.99
CA VAL A 96 -2.23 26.62 12.24
C VAL A 96 -1.94 27.86 13.07
N ALA A 97 -2.01 29.03 12.44
CA ALA A 97 -1.83 30.34 13.07
C ALA A 97 -3.12 31.18 13.18
N PHE A 98 -4.19 30.79 12.49
CA PHE A 98 -5.30 31.70 12.17
C PHE A 98 -6.70 31.29 12.68
N SER A 99 -6.84 30.17 13.40
CA SER A 99 -8.13 29.78 13.98
C SER A 99 -7.96 29.22 15.39
N PRO A 100 -8.76 29.67 16.38
CA PRO A 100 -8.72 29.16 17.76
C PRO A 100 -9.34 27.76 17.92
N GLU A 101 -10.23 27.35 17.01
CA GLU A 101 -10.99 26.09 17.11
C GLU A 101 -10.28 24.91 16.41
N VAL A 102 -9.64 25.19 15.27
CA VAL A 102 -8.93 24.19 14.45
C VAL A 102 -7.88 23.40 15.25
N PRO A 103 -7.09 23.99 16.17
CA PRO A 103 -6.12 23.22 16.95
C PRO A 103 -6.73 22.10 17.79
N ASN A 104 -7.91 22.31 18.38
CA ASN A 104 -8.56 21.29 19.20
C ASN A 104 -9.10 20.14 18.33
N ILE A 105 -9.66 20.46 17.17
CA ILE A 105 -10.12 19.47 16.18
C ILE A 105 -8.93 18.63 15.69
N LEU A 106 -7.81 19.27 15.33
CA LEU A 106 -6.62 18.58 14.86
C LEU A 106 -5.96 17.74 15.96
N LYS A 107 -5.98 18.17 17.23
CA LYS A 107 -5.54 17.34 18.36
C LYS A 107 -6.39 16.08 18.50
N GLY A 108 -7.72 16.20 18.37
CA GLY A 108 -8.62 15.05 18.34
C GLY A 108 -8.28 14.09 17.21
N CYS A 109 -8.19 14.61 15.98
CA CYS A 109 -7.79 13.81 14.82
C CYS A 109 -6.43 13.12 15.02
N LEU A 110 -5.43 13.83 15.56
CA LEU A 110 -4.10 13.27 15.83
C LEU A 110 -4.17 12.13 16.84
N LYS A 111 -4.98 12.27 17.89
CA LYS A 111 -5.21 11.22 18.88
C LYS A 111 -5.83 9.99 18.21
N GLU A 112 -6.93 10.15 17.48
CA GLU A 112 -7.62 9.03 16.83
C GLU A 112 -6.72 8.27 15.84
N MET A 113 -5.89 8.98 15.07
CA MET A 113 -4.94 8.33 14.15
C MET A 113 -3.81 7.59 14.87
N LYS A 114 -3.37 8.07 16.04
CA LYS A 114 -2.37 7.38 16.88
C LYS A 114 -2.97 6.15 17.54
N ASP A 115 -4.16 6.28 18.10
CA ASP A 115 -4.87 5.18 18.75
C ASP A 115 -5.14 4.06 17.72
N THR A 116 -5.63 4.41 16.53
CA THR A 116 -5.77 3.47 15.41
C THR A 116 -4.45 2.74 15.10
N ALA A 117 -3.32 3.46 15.10
CA ALA A 117 -2.02 2.84 14.84
C ALA A 117 -1.58 1.87 15.95
N ASP A 118 -1.94 2.12 17.20
CA ASP A 118 -1.64 1.23 18.32
C ASP A 118 -2.57 0.01 18.34
N GLU A 119 -3.86 0.20 18.06
CA GLU A 119 -4.82 -0.89 17.89
C GLU A 119 -4.41 -1.83 16.75
N LEU A 120 -3.99 -1.31 15.60
CA LEU A 120 -3.50 -2.14 14.49
C LEU A 120 -2.27 -2.98 14.85
N LYS A 121 -1.39 -2.49 15.73
CA LYS A 121 -0.26 -3.29 16.25
C LYS A 121 -0.74 -4.42 17.17
N GLN A 122 -1.75 -4.14 18.00
CA GLN A 122 -2.34 -5.13 18.89
C GLN A 122 -2.98 -6.27 18.08
N VAL A 123 -3.81 -5.92 17.08
CA VAL A 123 -4.42 -6.88 16.15
C VAL A 123 -3.35 -7.76 15.47
N PHE A 124 -2.26 -7.14 14.99
CA PHE A 124 -1.16 -7.90 14.39
C PHE A 124 -0.56 -8.90 15.39
N ALA A 125 -0.28 -8.48 16.62
CA ALA A 125 0.29 -9.34 17.64
C ALA A 125 -0.66 -10.49 18.03
N GLU A 126 -1.96 -10.23 18.14
CA GLU A 126 -2.99 -11.23 18.44
C GLU A 126 -3.10 -12.30 17.35
N ILE A 127 -3.11 -11.90 16.08
CA ILE A 127 -3.11 -12.86 14.95
C ILE A 127 -1.88 -13.75 15.00
N ILE A 128 -0.69 -13.19 15.24
CA ILE A 128 0.53 -13.99 15.35
C ILE A 128 0.46 -14.98 16.51
N ARG A 129 -0.07 -14.56 17.67
CA ARG A 129 -0.28 -15.45 18.82
C ARG A 129 -1.25 -16.59 18.47
N ALA A 130 -2.38 -16.28 17.85
CA ALA A 130 -3.37 -17.29 17.43
C ALA A 130 -2.77 -18.30 16.46
N LEU A 131 -1.96 -17.86 15.49
CA LEU A 131 -1.28 -18.73 14.53
C LEU A 131 -0.24 -19.64 15.16
N ILE A 132 0.47 -19.18 16.20
CA ILE A 132 1.42 -20.00 16.96
C ILE A 132 0.66 -21.04 17.78
N GLN A 133 -0.44 -20.64 18.44
CA GLN A 133 -1.23 -21.56 19.25
C GLN A 133 -1.89 -22.65 18.40
N GLY A 134 -2.49 -22.28 17.26
CA GLY A 134 -3.04 -23.26 16.31
C GLY A 134 -2.00 -24.28 15.85
N ARG A 135 -0.75 -23.84 15.61
CA ARG A 135 0.35 -24.75 15.25
C ARG A 135 0.77 -25.68 16.39
N LYS A 136 0.69 -25.26 17.66
CA LYS A 136 0.97 -26.13 18.80
C LYS A 136 -0.11 -27.20 18.95
N ASN A 137 -1.37 -26.83 18.79
CA ASN A 137 -2.50 -27.76 18.87
C ASN A 137 -2.42 -28.86 17.80
N LEU A 138 -1.89 -28.55 16.60
CA LEU A 138 -1.67 -29.54 15.54
C LEU A 138 -0.50 -30.51 15.81
N LYS A 139 0.42 -30.18 16.72
CA LYS A 139 1.60 -31.02 17.03
C LYS A 139 1.44 -31.85 18.30
N GLY A 140 0.46 -31.57 19.14
CA GLY A 140 0.21 -32.26 20.41
C GLY A 140 -0.90 -33.31 20.34
N GLY A 141 -1.27 -33.76 19.14
CA GLY A 141 -2.33 -34.73 18.88
C GLY A 141 -1.82 -36.09 18.40
N ASP A 142 -0.66 -36.53 18.90
CA ASP A 142 -0.14 -37.91 18.80
C ASP A 142 0.01 -38.48 20.22
#